data_AF-A0A814RSB7-F1
#
_entry.id   AF-A0A814RSB7-F1
#
_cell.length_a   1.000
_cell.length_b   1.000
_cell.length_c   1.000
_cell.angle_alpha   90.00
_cell.angle_beta   90.00
_cell.angle_gamma   90.00
#
_symmetry.space_group_name_H-M   'P 1'
#
loop_
_entity.id
_entity.type
_entity.pdbx_description
1 polymer ?
#
loop_
_entity_poly.entity_id
_entity_poly.type
_entity_poly.pdbx_seq_one_letter_code
_entity_poly.pdbx_strand_id
1 'polypeptide(L)'
;MVDDDSMNDDDDDDQLDIPDNTKHITSIQLGQIDIDCWYHSPYLDTDENSNEKNRTIDKLYICEFCLRYFLNNKNYRQHMNECNRRQPPGRKIYEDLNGLSVYEVDGNTSELYCQCLCLLAKLFLERKTIYFDVSPFLFYVLVESDKRMKNVQHIIGYFSKEKLSDEFYNLACLMVLPHRQRQGFGRFLISLSYELTKLEKKTGSPEKPLSALGQMTYKSYWHSTILTKLDEYRHSQTHATVTQLSMDTGICIEDVIQTLIDLQLAHTGTSTIETHYKQQEARDQRHRRRQKSTGDYDQNDNNNNNNNTLNVNAVLTIDEDLLHSSIARLSNENSSLKNDQHIFDRNYLRFINRR
;
A
#
# COMPACT_ATOMS: atom_id res chain seq x y z
N MET A 1 43.69 22.88 -38.84
CA MET A 1 43.75 21.41 -38.90
C MET A 1 43.30 20.96 -37.51
N VAL A 2 42.02 20.67 -37.26
CA VAL A 2 41.25 19.46 -37.71
C VAL A 2 41.95 18.25 -37.07
N ASP A 3 41.47 17.52 -36.05
CA ASP A 3 40.13 17.07 -35.54
C ASP A 3 40.24 16.84 -34.00
N ASP A 4 39.22 17.01 -33.14
CA ASP A 4 38.05 16.17 -32.82
C ASP A 4 38.37 14.70 -32.46
N ASP A 5 38.21 14.33 -31.17
CA ASP A 5 37.49 13.12 -30.75
C ASP A 5 37.38 12.96 -29.21
N SER A 6 36.14 13.09 -28.74
CA SER A 6 35.38 12.23 -27.81
C SER A 6 36.02 11.54 -26.57
N MET A 7 35.40 11.85 -25.41
CA MET A 7 34.94 10.98 -24.30
C MET A 7 35.68 9.66 -23.98
N ASN A 8 36.10 9.53 -22.72
CA ASN A 8 35.63 8.49 -21.79
C ASN A 8 36.00 8.91 -20.36
N ASP A 9 35.05 9.56 -19.68
CA ASP A 9 35.02 9.58 -18.22
C ASP A 9 34.52 8.20 -17.78
N ASP A 10 35.46 7.29 -17.51
CA ASP A 10 35.19 6.06 -16.77
C ASP A 10 34.97 6.45 -15.29
N ASP A 11 33.78 6.97 -15.00
CA ASP A 11 33.21 6.91 -13.65
C ASP A 11 32.83 5.45 -13.41
N ASP A 12 33.83 4.67 -12.94
CA ASP A 12 33.62 3.39 -12.25
C ASP A 12 32.77 3.66 -11.01
N ASP A 13 31.45 3.64 -11.23
CA ASP A 13 30.41 3.76 -10.22
C ASP A 13 30.49 2.51 -9.33
N ASP A 14 31.23 2.64 -8.23
CA ASP A 14 31.38 1.65 -7.17
C ASP A 14 29.99 1.11 -6.77
N GLN A 15 29.70 -0.10 -7.23
CA GLN A 15 28.62 -0.94 -6.73
C GLN A 15 28.82 -1.13 -5.23
N LEU A 16 28.16 -0.31 -4.43
CA LEU A 16 27.88 -0.64 -3.03
C LEU A 16 26.83 -1.76 -3.02
N ASP A 17 27.29 -2.99 -3.29
CA ASP A 17 26.65 -4.20 -2.79
C ASP A 17 26.46 -4.01 -1.28
N ILE A 18 25.22 -3.79 -0.82
CA ILE A 18 24.92 -3.80 0.60
C ILE A 18 25.21 -5.23 1.07
N PRO A 19 26.23 -5.45 1.92
CA PRO A 19 26.63 -6.80 2.23
C PRO A 19 25.52 -7.50 3.02
N ASP A 20 25.36 -8.80 2.75
CA ASP A 20 24.48 -9.75 3.46
C ASP A 20 24.71 -9.76 5.00
N ASN A 21 25.79 -9.10 5.45
CA ASN A 21 26.18 -8.88 6.84
C ASN A 21 25.31 -7.88 7.64
N THR A 22 24.26 -7.27 7.09
CA THR A 22 23.39 -6.36 7.85
C THR A 22 22.24 -7.06 8.59
N LYS A 23 21.96 -8.33 8.28
CA LYS A 23 20.91 -9.09 8.96
C LYS A 23 21.46 -9.76 10.23
N HIS A 24 21.25 -9.11 11.36
CA HIS A 24 21.57 -9.69 12.66
C HIS A 24 20.59 -10.80 13.09
N ILE A 25 19.46 -11.00 12.40
CA ILE A 25 18.49 -12.07 12.71
C ILE A 25 18.12 -12.79 11.42
N THR A 26 18.41 -14.09 11.34
CA THR A 26 18.15 -14.90 10.14
C THR A 26 16.69 -15.35 10.06
N SER A 27 16.15 -15.87 11.17
CA SER A 27 14.78 -16.37 11.24
C SER A 27 14.10 -16.07 12.57
N ILE A 28 12.78 -16.12 12.60
CA ILE A 28 11.97 -16.11 13.83
C ILE A 28 11.12 -17.37 13.94
N GLN A 29 10.87 -17.81 15.17
CA GLN A 29 9.77 -18.70 15.51
C GLN A 29 8.63 -17.86 16.09
N LEU A 30 7.53 -17.70 15.36
CA LEU A 30 6.31 -17.08 15.84
C LEU A 30 5.27 -18.16 16.13
N GLY A 31 5.09 -18.49 17.41
CA GLY A 31 4.26 -19.62 17.82
C GLY A 31 4.82 -20.95 17.29
N GLN A 32 4.07 -21.61 16.41
CA GLN A 32 4.47 -22.88 15.77
C GLN A 32 5.08 -22.71 14.37
N ILE A 33 5.22 -21.47 13.88
CA ILE A 33 5.65 -21.17 12.52
C ILE A 33 7.05 -20.57 12.55
N ASP A 34 7.91 -21.07 11.67
CA ASP A 34 9.23 -20.49 11.40
C ASP A 34 9.16 -19.59 10.17
N ILE A 35 9.77 -18.41 10.24
CA ILE A 35 9.69 -17.37 9.21
C ILE A 35 11.08 -16.75 9.01
N ASP A 36 11.55 -16.71 7.77
CA ASP A 36 12.80 -16.05 7.41
C ASP A 36 12.67 -14.52 7.42
N CYS A 37 13.67 -13.84 7.97
CA CYS A 37 13.70 -12.39 8.10
C CYS A 37 14.19 -11.71 6.81
N TRP A 38 13.54 -10.60 6.44
CA TRP A 38 13.86 -9.88 5.21
C TRP A 38 14.84 -8.74 5.45
N TYR A 39 14.76 -8.09 6.61
CA TYR A 39 15.53 -6.91 6.95
C TYR A 39 16.04 -6.96 8.40
N HIS A 40 17.02 -6.10 8.71
CA HIS A 40 17.48 -5.85 10.08
C HIS A 40 16.35 -5.30 10.96
N SER A 41 16.30 -5.73 12.23
CA SER A 41 15.47 -5.15 13.30
C SER A 41 16.28 -5.02 14.61
N PRO A 42 16.24 -3.87 15.30
CA PRO A 42 17.10 -3.55 16.45
C PRO A 42 16.59 -4.18 17.76
N TYR A 43 16.53 -5.51 17.83
CA TYR A 43 16.08 -6.22 19.03
C TYR A 43 17.09 -6.16 20.20
N LEU A 44 18.39 -5.98 19.91
CA LEU A 44 19.49 -6.09 20.89
C LEU A 44 20.40 -4.84 20.99
N ASP A 45 20.07 -3.74 20.31
CA ASP A 45 20.91 -2.52 20.28
C ASP A 45 20.92 -1.73 21.62
N THR A 46 20.33 -2.27 22.68
CA THR A 46 20.19 -1.57 23.99
C THR A 46 21.30 -1.89 25.00
N ASP A 47 22.15 -2.89 24.76
CA ASP A 47 23.28 -3.20 25.64
C ASP A 47 24.59 -2.59 25.11
N GLU A 48 24.84 -1.32 25.46
CA GLU A 48 26.08 -0.59 25.11
C GLU A 48 27.37 -1.26 25.60
N ASN A 49 27.27 -2.17 26.59
CA ASN A 49 28.39 -2.89 27.20
C ASN A 49 28.63 -4.29 26.63
N SER A 50 27.83 -4.73 25.65
CA SER A 50 28.03 -6.04 25.05
C SER A 50 29.04 -5.96 23.89
N ASN A 51 30.10 -6.78 23.94
CA ASN A 51 30.98 -7.06 22.80
C ASN A 51 30.24 -7.81 21.65
N GLU A 52 28.90 -7.74 21.61
CA GLU A 52 28.00 -8.57 20.80
C GLU A 52 27.35 -7.81 19.63
N LYS A 53 27.75 -6.56 19.34
CA LYS A 53 27.22 -5.74 18.24
C LYS A 53 27.28 -6.39 16.84
N ASN A 54 28.06 -7.46 16.67
CA ASN A 54 28.19 -8.22 15.43
C ASN A 54 27.66 -9.67 15.51
N ARG A 55 26.88 -10.02 16.54
CA ARG A 55 26.37 -11.38 16.68
C ARG A 55 25.16 -11.60 15.78
N THR A 56 25.30 -12.51 14.81
CA THR A 56 24.17 -13.06 14.08
C THR A 56 23.35 -13.97 15.00
N ILE A 57 22.05 -13.76 15.02
CA ILE A 57 21.05 -14.57 15.72
C ILE A 57 20.38 -15.45 14.66
N ASP A 58 20.69 -16.74 14.66
CA ASP A 58 20.09 -17.68 13.71
C ASP A 58 18.56 -17.73 13.86
N LYS A 59 18.08 -17.68 15.11
CA LYS A 59 16.66 -17.83 15.43
C LYS A 59 16.23 -17.05 16.66
N LEU A 60 15.25 -16.16 16.51
CA LEU A 60 14.58 -15.46 17.61
C LEU A 60 13.21 -16.10 17.91
N TYR A 61 12.89 -16.35 19.17
CA TYR A 61 11.60 -16.94 19.55
C TYR A 61 10.63 -15.84 20.00
N ILE A 62 9.46 -15.76 19.39
CA ILE A 62 8.46 -14.71 19.63
C ILE A 62 7.14 -15.35 20.08
N CYS A 63 6.61 -14.87 21.20
CA CYS A 63 5.28 -15.23 21.66
C CYS A 63 4.21 -14.62 20.72
N GLU A 64 3.38 -15.46 20.10
CA GLU A 64 2.36 -14.99 19.14
C GLU A 64 1.26 -14.13 19.76
N PHE A 65 1.10 -14.15 21.09
CA PHE A 65 0.04 -13.42 21.79
C PHE A 65 0.51 -12.11 22.42
N CYS A 66 1.67 -12.13 23.09
CA CYS A 66 2.19 -10.92 23.74
C CYS A 66 3.34 -10.25 22.97
N LEU A 67 3.82 -10.89 21.91
CA LEU A 67 4.91 -10.45 21.04
C LEU A 67 6.28 -10.31 21.71
N ARG A 68 6.40 -10.68 22.99
CA ARG A 68 7.69 -10.74 23.68
C ARG A 68 8.62 -11.74 22.99
N TYR A 69 9.88 -11.35 22.87
CA TYR A 69 10.92 -12.09 22.18
C TYR A 69 11.95 -12.67 23.15
N PHE A 70 12.62 -13.75 22.72
CA PHE A 70 13.58 -14.51 23.51
C PHE A 70 14.69 -15.05 22.62
N LEU A 71 15.93 -14.95 23.09
CA LEU A 71 17.11 -15.47 22.39
C LEU A 71 17.27 -16.98 22.51
N ASN A 72 16.69 -17.59 23.54
CA ASN A 72 16.85 -19.01 23.82
C ASN A 72 15.49 -19.71 23.97
N ASN A 73 15.43 -20.95 23.51
CA ASN A 73 14.20 -21.73 23.51
C ASN A 73 13.72 -22.07 24.92
N LYS A 74 14.65 -22.19 25.89
CA LYS A 74 14.33 -22.49 27.29
C LYS A 74 13.48 -21.38 27.92
N ASN A 75 13.90 -20.13 27.81
CA ASN A 75 13.17 -18.98 28.36
C ASN A 75 11.85 -18.77 27.60
N TYR A 76 11.84 -19.02 26.28
CA TYR A 76 10.60 -19.00 25.50
C TYR A 76 9.58 -20.05 26.02
N ARG A 77 10.00 -21.30 26.22
CA ARG A 77 9.12 -22.36 26.77
C ARG A 77 8.62 -22.02 28.17
N GLN A 78 9.49 -21.49 29.01
CA GLN A 78 9.08 -21.01 30.33
C GLN A 78 8.01 -19.92 30.21
N HIS A 79 8.25 -18.92 29.36
CA HIS A 79 7.27 -17.87 29.10
C HIS A 79 5.93 -18.42 28.60
N MET A 80 5.94 -19.41 27.70
CA MET A 80 4.69 -20.01 27.19
C MET A 80 3.86 -20.70 28.28
N ASN A 81 4.50 -21.20 29.35
CA ASN A 81 3.81 -21.78 30.51
C ASN A 81 3.24 -20.71 31.46
N GLU A 82 3.84 -19.51 31.49
CA GLU A 82 3.45 -18.41 32.39
C GLU A 82 2.51 -17.38 31.72
N CYS A 83 2.57 -17.27 30.39
CA CYS A 83 1.84 -16.26 29.65
C CYS A 83 0.35 -16.59 29.55
N ASN A 84 -0.48 -15.72 30.12
CA ASN A 84 -1.93 -15.86 30.12
C ASN A 84 -2.62 -15.14 28.93
N ARG A 85 -1.88 -14.45 28.05
CA ARG A 85 -2.48 -13.75 26.90
C ARG A 85 -2.85 -14.72 25.79
N ARG A 86 -4.03 -14.55 25.19
CA ARG A 86 -4.54 -15.34 24.04
C ARG A 86 -5.14 -14.48 22.92
N GLN A 87 -5.08 -13.16 23.07
CA GLN A 87 -5.57 -12.16 22.15
C GLN A 87 -4.77 -10.87 22.34
N PRO A 88 -4.76 -9.93 21.36
CA PRO A 88 -4.16 -8.62 21.53
C PRO A 88 -4.74 -7.87 22.74
N PRO A 89 -3.97 -6.95 23.33
CA PRO A 89 -4.52 -5.97 24.28
C PRO A 89 -5.49 -5.00 23.57
N GLY A 90 -6.02 -4.04 24.31
CA GLY A 90 -6.86 -2.99 23.74
C GLY A 90 -8.30 -3.41 23.48
N ARG A 91 -8.99 -2.63 22.65
CA ARG A 91 -10.42 -2.76 22.42
C ARG A 91 -10.68 -3.48 21.10
N LYS A 92 -11.49 -4.53 21.11
CA LYS A 92 -12.00 -5.14 19.88
C LYS A 92 -12.99 -4.17 19.22
N ILE A 93 -12.70 -3.72 18.00
CA ILE A 93 -13.53 -2.75 17.25
C ILE A 93 -14.27 -3.38 16.06
N TYR A 94 -13.87 -4.58 15.66
CA TYR A 94 -14.45 -5.31 14.55
C TYR A 94 -14.42 -6.81 14.83
N GLU A 95 -15.48 -7.52 14.44
CA GLU A 95 -15.57 -8.97 14.45
C GLU A 95 -16.49 -9.40 13.30
N ASP A 96 -16.04 -10.36 12.48
CA ASP A 96 -16.85 -10.93 11.40
C ASP A 96 -17.32 -12.35 11.73
N LEU A 97 -18.25 -12.85 10.91
CA LEU A 97 -18.79 -14.20 11.07
C LEU A 97 -17.78 -15.31 10.74
N ASN A 98 -16.68 -14.98 10.07
CA ASN A 98 -15.64 -15.93 9.65
C ASN A 98 -14.50 -16.05 10.67
N GLY A 99 -14.60 -15.35 11.81
CA GLY A 99 -13.64 -15.42 12.90
C GLY A 99 -12.49 -14.42 12.80
N LEU A 100 -12.54 -13.43 11.91
CA LEU A 100 -11.63 -12.30 11.90
C LEU A 100 -12.05 -11.28 12.95
N SER A 101 -11.06 -10.67 13.61
CA SER A 101 -11.28 -9.56 14.53
C SER A 101 -10.20 -8.51 14.39
N VAL A 102 -10.53 -7.25 14.70
CA VAL A 102 -9.55 -6.17 14.79
C VAL A 102 -9.57 -5.53 16.16
N TYR A 103 -8.39 -5.38 16.74
CA TYR A 103 -8.16 -4.70 18.00
C TYR A 103 -7.50 -3.35 17.76
N GLU A 104 -8.10 -2.30 18.34
CA GLU A 104 -7.48 -0.99 18.49
C GLU A 104 -6.65 -1.00 19.77
N VAL A 105 -5.34 -0.84 19.61
CA VAL A 105 -4.34 -0.85 20.68
C VAL A 105 -3.68 0.52 20.75
N ASP A 106 -3.81 1.18 21.88
CA ASP A 106 -3.16 2.47 22.12
C ASP A 106 -1.70 2.26 22.57
N GLY A 107 -0.76 2.78 21.79
CA GLY A 107 0.68 2.70 22.08
C GLY A 107 1.09 3.33 23.41
N ASN A 108 0.35 4.32 23.91
CA ASN A 108 0.61 4.94 25.22
C ASN A 108 0.19 4.03 26.39
N THR A 109 -0.83 3.17 26.20
CA THR A 109 -1.33 2.28 27.27
C THR A 109 -0.73 0.88 27.21
N SER A 110 -0.37 0.42 26.02
CA SER A 110 0.16 -0.93 25.74
C SER A 110 1.55 -0.87 25.13
N GLU A 111 2.39 0.04 25.65
CA GLU A 111 3.70 0.41 25.11
C GLU A 111 4.57 -0.80 24.74
N LEU A 112 4.81 -1.71 25.69
CA LEU A 112 5.65 -2.90 25.46
C LEU A 112 5.13 -3.77 24.30
N TYR A 113 3.81 -3.96 24.21
CA TYR A 113 3.22 -4.76 23.14
C TYR A 113 3.43 -4.08 21.78
N CYS A 114 3.21 -2.76 21.71
CA CYS A 114 3.38 -1.99 20.49
C CYS A 114 4.86 -1.88 20.06
N GLN A 115 5.80 -1.76 21.01
CA GLN A 115 7.24 -1.81 20.74
C GLN A 115 7.63 -3.17 20.15
N CYS A 116 7.18 -4.27 20.77
CA CYS A 116 7.41 -5.61 20.25
C CYS A 116 6.79 -5.80 18.85
N LEU A 117 5.60 -5.27 18.60
CA LEU A 117 4.96 -5.30 17.28
C LEU A 117 5.77 -4.50 16.25
N CYS A 118 6.30 -3.33 16.61
CA CYS A 118 7.15 -2.54 15.74
C CYS A 118 8.46 -3.26 15.39
N LEU A 119 9.11 -3.90 16.37
CA LEU A 119 10.32 -4.70 16.15
C LEU A 119 10.03 -5.92 15.25
N LEU A 120 8.88 -6.57 15.43
CA LEU A 120 8.42 -7.65 14.54
C LEU A 120 8.18 -7.14 13.12
N ALA A 121 7.52 -5.99 12.98
CA ALA A 121 7.26 -5.37 11.68
C ALA A 121 8.54 -5.01 10.94
N LYS A 122 9.54 -4.48 11.66
CA LYS A 122 10.82 -4.04 11.09
C LYS A 122 11.61 -5.19 10.43
N LEU A 123 11.39 -6.44 10.85
CA LEU A 123 11.97 -7.62 10.19
C LEU A 123 11.47 -7.82 8.75
N PHE A 124 10.30 -7.25 8.42
CA PHE A 124 9.61 -7.43 7.12
C PHE A 124 9.34 -6.10 6.40
N LEU A 125 9.71 -4.98 7.01
CA LEU A 125 9.63 -3.64 6.45
C LEU A 125 11.03 -3.04 6.32
N GLU A 126 11.40 -2.69 5.10
CA GLU A 126 12.68 -2.06 4.79
C GLU A 126 12.83 -0.72 5.53
N ARG A 127 11.84 0.16 5.33
CA ARG A 127 11.78 1.49 5.93
C ARG A 127 10.76 1.53 7.06
N LYS A 128 11.27 1.48 8.28
CA LYS A 128 10.54 1.79 9.51
C LYS A 128 11.52 2.41 10.50
N THR A 129 11.28 3.66 10.84
CA THR A 129 12.20 4.48 11.65
C THR A 129 11.77 4.58 13.11
N ILE A 130 10.46 4.47 13.38
CA ILE A 130 9.89 4.56 14.72
C ILE A 130 9.49 3.16 15.22
N TYR A 131 10.11 2.73 16.31
CA TYR A 131 9.82 1.44 16.97
C TYR A 131 9.81 1.49 18.49
N PHE A 132 10.38 2.51 19.13
CA PHE A 132 10.35 2.69 20.59
C PHE A 132 9.35 3.74 21.05
N ASP A 133 9.31 4.91 20.41
CA ASP A 133 8.33 5.96 20.72
C ASP A 133 6.97 5.66 20.06
N VAL A 134 6.22 4.76 20.68
CA VAL A 134 4.93 4.25 20.17
C VAL A 134 3.73 5.03 20.71
N SER A 135 3.93 5.89 21.71
CA SER A 135 2.87 6.66 22.39
C SER A 135 2.02 7.53 21.45
N PRO A 136 2.57 8.14 20.37
CA PRO A 136 1.78 8.92 19.41
C PRO A 136 0.85 8.08 18.52
N PHE A 137 0.93 6.75 18.55
CA PHE A 137 0.26 5.88 17.58
C PHE A 137 -0.88 5.05 18.18
N LEU A 138 -1.92 4.84 17.36
CA LEU A 138 -2.88 3.74 17.49
C LEU A 138 -2.46 2.61 16.56
N PHE A 139 -2.65 1.37 17.01
CA PHE A 139 -2.34 0.16 16.25
C PHE A 139 -3.62 -0.65 16.06
N TYR A 140 -3.93 -1.01 14.82
CA TYR A 140 -5.10 -1.80 14.44
C TYR A 140 -4.65 -3.21 14.06
N VAL A 141 -4.72 -4.12 15.04
CA VAL A 141 -4.18 -5.48 14.94
C VAL A 141 -5.28 -6.42 14.44
N LEU A 142 -5.08 -6.98 13.24
CA LEU A 142 -5.93 -7.99 12.66
C LEU A 142 -5.51 -9.38 13.15
N VAL A 143 -6.51 -10.13 13.63
CA VAL A 143 -6.35 -11.49 14.13
C VAL A 143 -7.40 -12.42 13.56
N GLU A 144 -7.09 -13.72 13.55
CA GLU A 144 -8.03 -14.80 13.22
C GLU A 144 -8.21 -15.72 14.42
N SER A 145 -9.45 -16.14 14.67
CA SER A 145 -9.79 -17.05 15.75
C SER A 145 -9.30 -18.46 15.48
N ASP A 146 -8.74 -19.11 16.50
CA ASP A 146 -8.30 -20.50 16.44
C ASP A 146 -9.53 -21.42 16.26
N LYS A 147 -9.43 -22.36 15.30
CA LYS A 147 -10.53 -23.29 14.97
C LYS A 147 -10.72 -24.40 16.01
N ARG A 148 -9.70 -24.69 16.82
CA ARG A 148 -9.64 -25.76 17.81
C ARG A 148 -9.77 -25.23 19.24
N MET A 149 -9.22 -24.05 19.51
CA MET A 149 -9.18 -23.46 20.85
C MET A 149 -10.10 -22.24 20.94
N LYS A 150 -11.09 -22.30 21.84
CA LYS A 150 -11.96 -21.15 22.12
C LYS A 150 -11.15 -20.01 22.75
N ASN A 151 -11.51 -18.77 22.41
CA ASN A 151 -10.90 -17.55 22.94
C ASN A 151 -9.39 -17.42 22.66
N VAL A 152 -8.90 -18.07 21.60
CA VAL A 152 -7.53 -17.91 21.10
C VAL A 152 -7.60 -17.23 19.75
N GLN A 153 -6.80 -16.19 19.57
CA GLN A 153 -6.73 -15.44 18.32
C GLN A 153 -5.26 -15.21 17.92
N HIS A 154 -4.96 -15.52 16.66
CA HIS A 154 -3.62 -15.45 16.10
C HIS A 154 -3.46 -14.19 15.27
N ILE A 155 -2.36 -13.48 15.46
CA ILE A 155 -2.03 -12.29 14.68
C ILE A 155 -1.85 -12.64 13.19
N ILE A 156 -2.43 -11.80 12.33
CA ILE A 156 -2.25 -11.84 10.87
C ILE A 156 -1.39 -10.68 10.40
N GLY A 157 -1.62 -9.50 10.95
CA GLY A 157 -1.01 -8.26 10.51
C GLY A 157 -1.59 -7.07 11.27
N TYR A 158 -1.13 -5.89 10.94
CA TYR A 158 -1.63 -4.66 11.53
C TYR A 158 -1.41 -3.47 10.59
N PHE A 159 -2.06 -2.36 10.91
CA PHE A 159 -1.53 -1.05 10.54
C PHE A 159 -1.45 -0.12 11.75
N SER A 160 -0.57 0.87 11.71
CA SER A 160 -0.51 1.96 12.68
C SER A 160 -1.03 3.27 12.08
N LYS A 161 -1.59 4.12 12.93
CA LYS A 161 -2.08 5.47 12.59
C LYS A 161 -1.65 6.44 13.68
N GLU A 162 -1.10 7.58 13.29
CA GLU A 162 -0.81 8.65 14.24
C GLU A 162 -2.11 9.20 14.84
N LYS A 163 -2.12 9.48 16.14
CA LYS A 163 -3.27 10.11 16.81
C LYS A 163 -3.51 11.53 16.30
N LEU A 164 -2.42 12.23 16.00
CA LEU A 164 -2.38 13.56 15.43
C LEU A 164 -1.43 13.50 14.23
N SER A 165 -1.96 13.69 13.03
CA SER A 165 -1.18 13.70 11.79
C SER A 165 -1.39 15.03 11.09
N ASP A 166 -0.31 15.77 10.86
CA ASP A 166 -0.35 17.08 10.20
C ASP A 166 -0.66 16.96 8.70
N GLU A 167 -0.27 15.83 8.09
CA GLU A 167 -0.44 15.52 6.66
C GLU A 167 -1.71 14.70 6.37
N PHE A 168 -2.61 14.56 7.36
CA PHE A 168 -3.84 13.74 7.27
C PHE A 168 -3.60 12.28 6.84
N TYR A 169 -2.43 11.72 7.18
CA TYR A 169 -2.16 10.31 6.91
C TYR A 169 -3.07 9.42 7.75
N ASN A 170 -3.82 8.55 7.09
CA ASN A 170 -4.71 7.61 7.77
C ASN A 170 -4.04 6.27 8.09
N LEU A 171 -2.81 6.08 7.59
CA LEU A 171 -2.02 4.88 7.77
C LEU A 171 -0.52 5.22 7.69
N ALA A 172 0.22 4.91 8.75
CA ALA A 172 1.67 5.13 8.84
C ALA A 172 2.47 3.89 8.41
N CYS A 173 2.19 2.74 9.03
CA CYS A 173 2.81 1.46 8.67
C CYS A 173 1.73 0.41 8.45
N LEU A 174 1.90 -0.46 7.45
CA LEU A 174 1.08 -1.66 7.26
C LEU A 174 1.99 -2.87 7.10
N MET A 175 1.71 -3.93 7.85
CA MET A 175 2.43 -5.19 7.73
C MET A 175 1.44 -6.35 7.82
N VAL A 176 1.55 -7.29 6.88
CA VAL A 176 0.90 -8.60 6.94
C VAL A 176 2.02 -9.63 7.04
N LEU A 177 1.90 -10.55 8.00
CA LEU A 177 2.91 -11.59 8.24
C LEU A 177 3.18 -12.36 6.95
N PRO A 178 4.45 -12.70 6.63
CA PRO A 178 4.81 -13.30 5.35
C PRO A 178 3.95 -14.51 4.95
N HIS A 179 3.69 -15.44 5.88
CA HIS A 179 2.88 -16.63 5.64
C HIS A 179 1.37 -16.35 5.47
N ARG A 180 0.91 -15.12 5.72
CA ARG A 180 -0.48 -14.65 5.52
C ARG A 180 -0.62 -13.70 4.32
N GLN A 181 0.47 -13.37 3.63
CA GLN A 181 0.39 -12.48 2.47
C GLN A 181 -0.37 -13.14 1.30
N ARG A 182 -0.86 -12.31 0.36
CA ARG A 182 -1.64 -12.72 -0.83
C ARG A 182 -2.97 -13.43 -0.55
N GLN A 183 -3.51 -13.28 0.66
CA GLN A 183 -4.82 -13.83 1.07
C GLN A 183 -5.89 -12.74 1.25
N GLY A 184 -5.67 -11.53 0.72
CA GLY A 184 -6.61 -10.40 0.82
C GLY A 184 -6.50 -9.55 2.10
N PHE A 185 -5.74 -9.98 3.11
CA PHE A 185 -5.63 -9.25 4.39
C PHE A 185 -5.04 -7.84 4.26
N GLY A 186 -4.10 -7.61 3.33
CA GLY A 186 -3.58 -6.27 3.07
C GLY A 186 -4.65 -5.32 2.56
N ARG A 187 -5.48 -5.78 1.61
CA ARG A 187 -6.63 -5.02 1.10
C ARG A 187 -7.68 -4.79 2.18
N PHE A 188 -7.92 -5.78 3.05
CA PHE A 188 -8.81 -5.63 4.20
C PHE A 188 -8.34 -4.53 5.15
N LEU A 189 -7.05 -4.52 5.53
CA LEU A 189 -6.48 -3.51 6.43
C LEU A 189 -6.56 -2.10 5.83
N ILE A 190 -6.29 -1.95 4.53
CA ILE A 190 -6.47 -0.68 3.80
C ILE A 190 -7.95 -0.26 3.78
N SER A 191 -8.86 -1.20 3.51
CA SER A 191 -10.29 -0.89 3.53
C SER A 191 -10.73 -0.38 4.90
N LEU A 192 -10.27 -1.03 5.97
CA LEU A 192 -10.58 -0.63 7.33
C LEU A 192 -10.04 0.76 7.67
N SER A 193 -8.82 1.10 7.25
CA SER A 193 -8.27 2.44 7.50
C SER A 193 -9.13 3.53 6.88
N TYR A 194 -9.67 3.30 5.68
CA TYR A 194 -10.62 4.23 5.04
C TYR A 194 -12.01 4.25 5.70
N GLU A 195 -12.52 3.12 6.20
CA GLU A 195 -13.76 3.14 7.00
C GLU A 195 -13.62 4.01 8.25
N LEU A 196 -12.49 3.92 8.95
CA LEU A 196 -12.20 4.79 10.09
C LEU A 196 -12.10 6.26 9.68
N THR A 197 -11.42 6.55 8.57
CA THR A 197 -11.34 7.91 7.99
C THR A 197 -12.73 8.49 7.69
N LYS A 198 -13.64 7.69 7.12
CA LYS A 198 -15.03 8.11 6.85
C LYS A 198 -15.81 8.35 8.14
N LEU A 199 -15.64 7.52 9.18
CA LEU A 199 -16.25 7.75 10.49
C LEU A 199 -15.77 9.06 11.13
N GLU A 200 -14.52 9.45 10.89
CA GLU A 200 -13.95 10.73 11.31
C GLU A 200 -14.42 11.91 10.44
N LYS A 201 -15.21 11.66 9.38
CA LYS A 201 -15.65 12.64 8.37
C LYS A 201 -14.48 13.39 7.72
N LYS A 202 -13.38 12.67 7.49
CA LYS A 202 -12.15 13.18 6.88
C LYS A 202 -11.87 12.44 5.58
N THR A 203 -10.87 12.92 4.87
CA THR A 203 -10.18 12.21 3.80
C THR A 203 -8.75 11.93 4.23
N GLY A 204 -8.10 10.94 3.62
CA GLY A 204 -6.71 10.63 3.94
C GLY A 204 -6.00 9.84 2.85
N SER A 205 -4.69 9.72 3.04
CA SER A 205 -3.75 8.98 2.20
C SER A 205 -2.83 8.15 3.12
N PRO A 206 -2.18 7.08 2.65
CA PRO A 206 -1.07 6.49 3.40
C PRO A 206 0.15 7.41 3.45
N GLU A 207 0.95 7.24 4.50
CA GLU A 207 2.28 7.82 4.61
C GLU A 207 3.18 7.35 3.44
N LYS A 208 3.96 8.29 2.91
CA LYS A 208 4.88 8.07 1.78
C LYS A 208 6.33 8.08 2.28
N PRO A 209 7.26 7.33 1.64
CA PRO A 209 7.06 6.48 0.47
C PRO A 209 6.54 5.08 0.79
N LEU A 210 5.59 4.59 -0.03
CA LEU A 210 5.09 3.22 0.03
C LEU A 210 6.14 2.19 -0.39
N SER A 211 6.03 0.96 0.12
CA SER A 211 6.73 -0.20 -0.44
C SER A 211 6.10 -0.59 -1.79
N ALA A 212 6.85 -1.30 -2.64
CA ALA A 212 6.31 -1.76 -3.94
C ALA A 212 5.02 -2.58 -3.80
N LEU A 213 4.99 -3.51 -2.83
CA LEU A 213 3.78 -4.29 -2.52
C LEU A 213 2.65 -3.40 -1.98
N GLY A 214 2.98 -2.40 -1.15
CA GLY A 214 2.03 -1.40 -0.66
C GLY A 214 1.40 -0.62 -1.81
N GLN A 215 2.21 -0.09 -2.72
CA GLN A 215 1.76 0.67 -3.89
C GLN A 215 0.82 -0.14 -4.79
N MET A 216 1.19 -1.40 -5.10
CA MET A 216 0.32 -2.29 -5.89
C MET A 216 -1.03 -2.54 -5.19
N THR A 217 -1.02 -2.74 -3.87
CA THR A 217 -2.23 -3.03 -3.10
C THR A 217 -3.14 -1.80 -3.01
N TYR A 218 -2.57 -0.61 -2.75
CA TYR A 218 -3.32 0.66 -2.73
C TYR A 218 -3.91 0.98 -4.10
N LYS A 219 -3.14 0.87 -5.18
CA LYS A 219 -3.63 1.08 -6.54
C LYS A 219 -4.82 0.17 -6.86
N SER A 220 -4.69 -1.12 -6.57
CA SER A 220 -5.80 -2.07 -6.75
C SER A 220 -7.03 -1.71 -5.91
N TYR A 221 -6.83 -1.30 -4.66
CA TYR A 221 -7.91 -0.87 -3.77
C TYR A 221 -8.63 0.39 -4.28
N TRP A 222 -7.87 1.44 -4.63
CA TRP A 222 -8.43 2.71 -5.12
C TRP A 222 -9.17 2.53 -6.44
N HIS A 223 -8.59 1.81 -7.41
CA HIS A 223 -9.25 1.50 -8.68
C HIS A 223 -10.63 0.86 -8.43
N SER A 224 -10.66 -0.19 -7.60
CA SER A 224 -11.90 -0.90 -7.28
C SER A 224 -12.91 -0.02 -6.56
N THR A 225 -12.47 0.79 -5.60
CA THR A 225 -13.33 1.65 -4.78
C THR A 225 -13.95 2.77 -5.61
N ILE A 226 -13.13 3.46 -6.41
CA ILE A 226 -13.58 4.55 -7.29
C ILE A 226 -14.55 4.04 -8.35
N LEU A 227 -14.24 2.93 -9.03
CA LEU A 227 -15.15 2.34 -10.03
C LEU A 227 -16.49 1.92 -9.42
N THR A 228 -16.47 1.30 -8.23
CA THR A 228 -17.70 0.90 -7.53
C THR A 228 -18.54 2.14 -7.20
N LYS A 229 -17.92 3.20 -6.67
CA LYS A 229 -18.64 4.42 -6.31
C LYS A 229 -19.23 5.16 -7.52
N LEU A 230 -18.49 5.20 -8.63
CA LEU A 230 -19.00 5.76 -9.88
C LEU A 230 -20.19 4.96 -10.43
N ASP A 231 -20.15 3.64 -10.32
CA ASP A 231 -21.26 2.79 -10.72
C ASP A 231 -22.49 2.97 -9.82
N GLU A 232 -22.31 3.17 -8.51
CA GLU A 232 -23.39 3.53 -7.59
C GLU A 232 -24.06 4.87 -7.98
N TYR A 233 -23.26 5.89 -8.29
CA TYR A 233 -23.79 7.18 -8.75
C TYR A 233 -24.56 7.03 -10.07
N ARG A 234 -24.05 6.24 -11.01
CA ARG A 234 -24.74 5.94 -12.28
C ARG A 234 -26.10 5.29 -12.03
N HIS A 235 -26.16 4.27 -11.18
CA HIS A 235 -27.42 3.56 -10.88
C HIS A 235 -28.42 4.41 -10.11
N SER A 236 -27.94 5.29 -9.23
CA SER A 236 -28.78 6.23 -8.48
C SER A 236 -29.10 7.51 -9.24
N GLN A 237 -28.59 7.69 -10.46
CA GLN A 237 -28.69 8.93 -11.24
C GLN A 237 -28.18 10.17 -10.47
N THR A 238 -27.21 9.96 -9.59
CA THR A 238 -26.58 11.03 -8.83
C THR A 238 -25.44 11.63 -9.64
N HIS A 239 -25.43 12.96 -9.79
CA HIS A 239 -24.30 13.67 -10.36
C HIS A 239 -23.40 14.18 -9.23
N ALA A 240 -22.15 13.72 -9.19
CA ALA A 240 -21.20 14.04 -8.12
C ALA A 240 -20.06 14.95 -8.61
N THR A 241 -19.33 15.56 -7.69
CA THR A 241 -18.05 16.24 -7.96
C THR A 241 -16.89 15.37 -7.48
N VAL A 242 -15.65 15.67 -7.90
CA VAL A 242 -14.45 15.00 -7.37
C VAL A 242 -14.36 15.16 -5.84
N THR A 243 -14.71 16.33 -5.31
CA THR A 243 -14.76 16.56 -3.86
C THR A 243 -15.78 15.65 -3.18
N GLN A 244 -16.96 15.45 -3.77
CA GLN A 244 -17.95 14.52 -3.21
C GLN A 244 -17.46 13.08 -3.27
N LEU A 245 -16.85 12.66 -4.38
CA LEU A 245 -16.25 11.33 -4.53
C LEU A 245 -15.13 11.08 -3.50
N SER A 246 -14.30 12.09 -3.24
CA SER A 246 -13.27 12.06 -2.22
C SER A 246 -13.87 11.88 -0.82
N MET A 247 -14.89 12.67 -0.45
CA MET A 247 -15.57 12.54 0.85
C MET A 247 -16.30 11.20 1.02
N ASP A 248 -17.00 10.73 -0.01
CA ASP A 248 -17.77 9.47 0.04
C ASP A 248 -16.87 8.23 0.17
N THR A 249 -15.66 8.30 -0.38
CA THR A 249 -14.68 7.19 -0.34
C THR A 249 -13.67 7.32 0.80
N GLY A 250 -13.51 8.53 1.36
CA GLY A 250 -12.46 8.87 2.33
C GLY A 250 -11.06 9.00 1.71
N ILE A 251 -10.93 8.87 0.39
CA ILE A 251 -9.66 9.00 -0.34
C ILE A 251 -9.40 10.49 -0.61
N CYS A 252 -8.19 11.00 -0.36
CA CYS A 252 -7.86 12.39 -0.66
C CYS A 252 -8.01 12.71 -2.16
N ILE A 253 -8.21 13.99 -2.47
CA ILE A 253 -8.50 14.45 -3.83
C ILE A 253 -7.37 14.09 -4.79
N GLU A 254 -6.12 14.21 -4.34
CA GLU A 254 -4.92 13.92 -5.11
C GLU A 254 -4.89 12.44 -5.54
N ASP A 255 -5.16 11.52 -4.63
CA ASP A 255 -5.22 10.08 -4.92
C ASP A 255 -6.43 9.71 -5.80
N VAL A 256 -7.58 10.39 -5.62
CA VAL A 256 -8.75 10.24 -6.51
C VAL A 256 -8.37 10.65 -7.94
N ILE A 257 -7.77 11.82 -8.11
CA ILE A 257 -7.36 12.34 -9.42
C ILE A 257 -6.33 11.42 -10.06
N GLN A 258 -5.30 11.00 -9.33
CA GLN A 258 -4.31 10.07 -9.84
C GLN A 258 -4.97 8.75 -10.28
N THR A 259 -5.94 8.25 -9.51
CA THR A 259 -6.70 7.03 -9.84
C THR A 259 -7.55 7.22 -11.11
N LEU A 260 -8.20 8.37 -11.27
CA LEU A 260 -8.98 8.67 -12.49
C LEU A 260 -8.08 8.76 -13.72
N ILE A 261 -6.88 9.34 -13.60
CA ILE A 261 -5.88 9.39 -14.68
C ILE A 261 -5.40 7.97 -15.02
N ASP A 262 -5.07 7.16 -14.01
CA ASP A 262 -4.61 5.78 -14.17
C ASP A 262 -5.68 4.90 -14.86
N LEU A 263 -6.96 5.18 -14.61
CA LEU A 263 -8.11 4.53 -15.25
C LEU A 263 -8.48 5.14 -16.61
N GLN A 264 -7.76 6.17 -17.08
CA GLN A 264 -8.06 6.91 -18.31
C GLN A 264 -9.45 7.57 -18.31
N LEU A 265 -9.91 7.99 -17.14
CA LEU A 265 -11.20 8.67 -16.92
C LEU A 265 -11.03 10.18 -16.73
N ALA A 266 -9.80 10.67 -16.55
CA ALA A 266 -9.44 12.08 -16.52
C ALA A 266 -8.15 12.33 -17.32
N HIS A 267 -8.03 13.49 -17.94
CA HIS A 267 -6.88 13.86 -18.77
C HIS A 267 -6.51 15.33 -18.58
N THR A 268 -5.22 15.66 -18.63
CA THR A 268 -4.72 17.04 -18.58
C THR A 268 -4.52 17.63 -19.96
N GLY A 269 -5.39 18.56 -20.34
CA GLY A 269 -5.21 19.48 -21.47
C GLY A 269 -5.56 18.91 -22.84
N THR A 270 -6.46 19.62 -23.54
CA THR A 270 -6.81 19.74 -25.00
C THR A 270 -6.75 18.53 -25.95
N SER A 271 -5.99 17.50 -25.64
CA SER A 271 -5.71 16.38 -26.50
C SER A 271 -6.93 15.49 -26.70
N THR A 272 -7.90 15.38 -25.78
CA THR A 272 -9.01 14.42 -25.98
C THR A 272 -10.11 14.92 -26.90
N ILE A 273 -10.47 16.21 -26.84
CA ILE A 273 -11.37 16.79 -27.84
C ILE A 273 -10.65 16.77 -29.19
N GLU A 274 -9.44 17.31 -29.30
CA GLU A 274 -8.75 17.30 -30.59
C GLU A 274 -8.42 15.90 -31.11
N THR A 275 -8.03 14.92 -30.29
CA THR A 275 -7.73 13.56 -30.76
C THR A 275 -9.00 12.77 -31.02
N HIS A 276 -10.10 12.93 -30.27
CA HIS A 276 -11.37 12.34 -30.66
C HIS A 276 -11.91 12.97 -31.94
N TYR A 277 -11.88 14.30 -32.08
CA TYR A 277 -12.27 14.97 -33.33
C TYR A 277 -11.35 14.58 -34.49
N LYS A 278 -10.02 14.52 -34.30
CA LYS A 278 -9.07 14.07 -35.33
C LYS A 278 -9.24 12.59 -35.69
N GLN A 279 -9.55 11.71 -34.72
CA GLN A 279 -9.85 10.30 -34.99
C GLN A 279 -11.20 10.11 -35.68
N GLN A 280 -12.20 10.93 -35.35
CA GLN A 280 -13.52 10.93 -35.95
C GLN A 280 -13.47 11.47 -37.40
N GLU A 281 -12.76 12.57 -37.63
CA GLU A 281 -12.46 13.08 -38.98
C GLU A 281 -11.66 12.08 -39.82
N ALA A 282 -10.66 11.40 -39.25
CA ALA A 282 -9.90 10.37 -39.95
C ALA A 282 -10.77 9.15 -40.32
N ARG A 283 -11.74 8.79 -39.47
CA ARG A 283 -12.74 7.75 -39.75
C ARG A 283 -13.70 8.19 -40.86
N ASP A 284 -14.22 9.41 -40.80
CA ASP A 284 -15.14 9.96 -41.81
C ASP A 284 -14.47 10.14 -43.17
N GLN A 285 -13.20 10.56 -43.20
CA GLN A 285 -12.41 10.64 -44.44
C GLN A 285 -12.14 9.25 -45.03
N ARG A 286 -11.88 8.23 -44.21
CA ARG A 286 -11.76 6.84 -44.68
C ARG A 286 -13.08 6.30 -45.21
N HIS A 287 -14.20 6.65 -44.58
CA HIS A 287 -15.54 6.27 -45.04
C HIS A 287 -15.88 6.94 -46.39
N ARG A 288 -15.60 8.24 -46.53
CA ARG A 288 -15.78 8.98 -47.80
C ARG A 288 -14.87 8.47 -48.93
N ARG A 289 -13.63 8.04 -48.61
CA ARG A 289 -12.72 7.44 -49.59
C ARG A 289 -13.21 6.05 -50.04
N ARG A 290 -13.76 5.24 -49.14
CA ARG A 290 -14.37 3.94 -49.47
C ARG A 290 -15.64 4.07 -50.32
N GLN A 291 -16.49 5.06 -50.04
CA GLN A 291 -17.68 5.35 -50.85
C GLN A 291 -17.36 5.94 -52.24
N LYS A 292 -16.20 6.58 -52.42
CA LYS A 292 -15.74 7.04 -53.75
C LYS A 292 -15.03 5.97 -54.58
N SER A 293 -14.51 4.89 -53.95
CA SER A 293 -13.83 3.80 -54.66
C SER A 293 -14.74 2.62 -55.02
N THR A 294 -15.96 2.59 -54.49
CA THR A 294 -16.96 1.56 -54.82
C THR A 294 -18.17 2.28 -55.39
N GLY A 295 -18.30 2.23 -56.71
CA GLY A 295 -19.55 2.59 -57.35
C GLY A 295 -20.62 1.57 -56.97
N ASP A 296 -21.77 2.09 -56.57
CA ASP A 296 -23.09 1.46 -56.49
C ASP A 296 -23.54 0.67 -55.24
N TYR A 297 -24.79 1.02 -54.89
CA TYR A 297 -25.89 0.35 -54.19
C TYR A 297 -25.74 -0.26 -52.78
N ASP A 298 -26.52 0.37 -51.88
CA ASP A 298 -27.55 -0.19 -51.00
C ASP A 298 -27.29 -0.56 -49.52
N GLN A 299 -28.26 -0.05 -48.74
CA GLN A 299 -28.93 -0.55 -47.53
C GLN A 299 -28.20 -0.67 -46.18
N ASN A 300 -28.81 0.05 -45.22
CA ASN A 300 -29.11 -0.37 -43.84
C ASN A 300 -28.10 -1.28 -43.15
N ASP A 301 -27.23 -0.64 -42.35
CA ASP A 301 -26.80 -1.25 -41.10
C ASP A 301 -27.13 -0.29 -39.94
N ASN A 302 -28.28 -0.56 -39.34
CA ASN A 302 -28.60 -0.19 -37.96
C ASN A 302 -27.60 -0.91 -37.05
N ASN A 303 -26.35 -0.43 -36.99
CA ASN A 303 -25.40 -0.93 -36.01
C ASN A 303 -25.49 -0.07 -34.76
N ASN A 304 -26.42 -0.50 -33.91
CA ASN A 304 -26.57 -0.10 -32.53
C ASN A 304 -25.31 -0.52 -31.75
N ASN A 305 -24.20 0.19 -31.99
CA ASN A 305 -23.00 0.08 -31.18
C ASN A 305 -23.25 0.79 -29.86
N ASN A 306 -23.86 0.04 -28.93
CA ASN A 306 -23.72 0.26 -27.50
C ASN A 306 -22.23 0.18 -27.14
N ASN A 307 -21.50 1.26 -27.42
CA ASN A 307 -20.23 1.54 -26.78
C ASN A 307 -20.55 1.82 -25.32
N ASN A 308 -20.58 0.77 -24.52
CA ASN A 308 -20.73 0.80 -23.06
C ASN A 308 -19.43 1.33 -22.39
N THR A 309 -18.78 2.32 -23.02
CA THR A 309 -17.72 3.09 -22.38
C THR A 309 -18.41 3.95 -21.33
N LEU A 310 -18.09 3.74 -20.06
CA LEU A 310 -18.63 4.58 -18.98
C LEU A 310 -18.33 6.05 -19.33
N ASN A 311 -19.36 6.81 -19.69
CA ASN A 311 -19.21 8.25 -19.87
C ASN A 311 -19.15 8.87 -18.48
N VAL A 312 -17.95 9.01 -17.92
CA VAL A 312 -17.74 9.55 -16.57
C VAL A 312 -18.31 10.96 -16.44
N ASN A 313 -18.29 11.75 -17.51
CA ASN A 313 -18.88 13.09 -17.52
C ASN A 313 -20.41 13.09 -17.37
N ALA A 314 -21.07 11.94 -17.51
CA ALA A 314 -22.50 11.81 -17.23
C ALA A 314 -22.81 11.69 -15.73
N VAL A 315 -21.78 11.47 -14.89
CA VAL A 315 -21.93 11.09 -13.48
C VAL A 315 -21.01 11.90 -12.56
N LEU A 316 -19.90 12.42 -13.07
CA LEU A 316 -18.87 13.11 -12.32
C LEU A 316 -18.45 14.42 -13.01
N THR A 317 -18.53 15.53 -12.27
CA THR A 317 -17.89 16.80 -12.65
C THR A 317 -16.46 16.82 -12.14
N ILE A 318 -15.51 16.99 -13.06
CA ILE A 318 -14.10 17.23 -12.75
C ILE A 318 -13.82 18.71 -13.02
N ASP A 319 -13.54 19.45 -11.96
CA ASP A 319 -13.10 20.84 -12.04
C ASP A 319 -11.67 20.90 -12.60
N GLU A 320 -11.45 21.66 -13.67
CA GLU A 320 -10.15 21.73 -14.35
C GLU A 320 -9.06 22.37 -13.46
N ASP A 321 -9.40 23.37 -12.65
CA ASP A 321 -8.44 24.01 -11.75
C ASP A 321 -8.03 23.05 -10.62
N LEU A 322 -8.99 22.28 -10.10
CA LEU A 322 -8.73 21.23 -9.12
C LEU A 322 -7.85 20.11 -9.72
N LEU A 323 -8.12 19.73 -10.96
CA LEU A 323 -7.33 18.73 -11.69
C LEU A 323 -5.88 19.20 -11.85
N HIS A 324 -5.68 20.42 -12.39
CA HIS A 324 -4.36 20.99 -12.61
C HIS A 324 -3.58 21.20 -11.32
N SER A 325 -4.20 21.75 -10.28
CA SER A 325 -3.55 21.99 -8.99
C SER A 325 -3.14 20.70 -8.28
N SER A 326 -3.93 19.63 -8.41
CA SER A 326 -3.60 18.33 -7.80
C SER A 326 -2.46 17.64 -8.54
N ILE A 327 -2.40 17.77 -9.87
CA ILE A 327 -1.32 17.18 -10.68
C ILE A 327 0.00 17.93 -10.47
N ALA A 328 -0.05 19.25 -10.30
CA ALA A 328 1.13 20.01 -9.90
C ALA A 328 1.69 19.51 -8.56
N ARG A 329 0.82 19.26 -7.57
CA ARG A 329 1.21 18.71 -6.26
C ARG A 329 1.81 17.31 -6.37
N LEU A 330 1.15 16.40 -7.11
CA LEU A 330 1.66 15.04 -7.37
C LEU A 330 3.00 15.04 -8.10
N SER A 331 3.22 15.98 -9.02
CA SER A 331 4.49 16.11 -9.75
C SER A 331 5.63 16.55 -8.83
N ASN A 332 5.35 17.46 -7.90
CA ASN A 332 6.33 17.91 -6.90
C ASN A 332 6.72 16.78 -5.93
N GLU A 333 5.75 16.02 -5.44
CA GLU A 333 6.01 14.83 -4.61
C GLU A 333 6.86 13.77 -5.35
N ASN A 334 6.51 13.46 -6.60
CA ASN A 334 7.26 12.50 -7.42
C ASN A 334 8.68 12.99 -7.77
N SER A 335 8.90 14.30 -7.90
CA SER A 335 10.24 14.86 -8.12
C SER A 335 11.14 14.71 -6.90
N SER A 336 10.57 14.83 -5.70
CA SER A 336 11.27 14.52 -4.44
C SER A 336 11.59 13.03 -4.33
N LEU A 337 10.68 12.15 -4.79
CA LEU A 337 10.85 10.70 -4.73
C LEU A 337 11.81 10.14 -5.79
N LYS A 338 11.89 10.76 -6.98
CA LYS A 338 12.79 10.32 -8.07
C LYS A 338 14.27 10.46 -7.73
N ASN A 339 14.65 11.41 -6.87
CA ASN A 339 16.00 11.50 -6.33
C ASN A 339 16.35 10.28 -5.45
N ASP A 340 15.35 9.62 -4.86
CA ASP A 340 15.54 8.41 -4.05
C ASP A 340 15.30 7.11 -4.84
N GLN A 341 14.68 7.18 -6.03
CA GLN A 341 14.14 6.02 -6.75
C GLN A 341 15.18 5.23 -7.58
N HIS A 342 16.31 5.84 -7.94
CA HIS A 342 17.41 5.18 -8.67
C HIS A 342 18.04 4.00 -7.91
N ILE A 343 17.76 3.85 -6.61
CA ILE A 343 18.25 2.77 -5.75
C ILE A 343 17.35 1.51 -5.78
N PHE A 344 16.08 1.61 -6.21
CA PHE A 344 15.07 0.58 -5.93
C PHE A 344 14.83 -0.49 -7.02
N ASP A 345 15.14 -0.22 -8.28
CA ASP A 345 14.71 -1.09 -9.39
C ASP A 345 15.60 -2.32 -9.65
N ARG A 346 16.85 -2.34 -9.17
CA ARG A 346 17.79 -3.43 -9.49
C ARG A 346 17.66 -4.70 -8.62
N ASN A 347 17.13 -4.60 -7.40
CA ASN A 347 17.06 -5.74 -6.47
C ASN A 347 15.84 -6.66 -6.71
N TYR A 348 14.77 -6.17 -7.35
CA TYR A 348 13.53 -6.94 -7.55
C TYR A 348 13.63 -7.95 -8.71
N LEU A 349 14.37 -7.63 -9.78
CA LEU A 349 14.50 -8.50 -10.96
C LEU A 349 15.35 -9.77 -10.72
N ARG A 350 16.15 -9.83 -9.64
CA ARG A 350 16.88 -11.07 -9.27
C ARG A 350 16.01 -12.09 -8.52
N PHE A 351 14.91 -11.67 -7.89
CA PHE A 351 14.08 -12.55 -7.05
C PHE A 351 13.08 -13.40 -7.86
N ILE A 352 12.69 -12.94 -9.06
CA ILE A 352 11.78 -13.67 -9.96
C ILE A 352 12.48 -14.83 -10.69
N ASN A 353 13.82 -14.75 -10.88
CA ASN A 353 14.58 -15.74 -11.66
C ASN A 353 15.19 -16.89 -10.84
N ARG A 354 14.81 -17.06 -9.56
CA ARG A 354 15.28 -18.16 -8.69
C ARG A 354 14.15 -19.03 -8.10
N ARG A 355 13.02 -19.18 -8.80
CA ARG A 355 12.03 -20.22 -8.51
C ARG A 355 11.76 -21.10 -9.72
#